data_AF-A0A1E5UYN2-F1
#
_entry.id   AF-A0A1E5UYN2-F1
#
_cell.length_a   1.000
_cell.length_b   1.000
_cell.length_c   1.000
_cell.angle_alpha   90.00
_cell.angle_beta   90.00
_cell.angle_gamma   90.00
#
_symmetry.space_group_name_H-M   'P 1'
#
loop_
_entity.id
_entity.type
_entity.pdbx_description
1 polymer ?
#
loop_
_entity_poly.entity_id
_entity_poly.type
_entity_poly.pdbx_seq_one_letter_code
_entity_poly.pdbx_strand_id
1 'polypeptide(L)'
;MRKEVCLPKHVSEYPFRTDVAFPIHGVFGCWVDLYMGMVLCDLHSDNTCVRFVPLPEDYQMSSLPLARGRPSVHSTVGFINGDLKLVYMDGYDDEECPRDQVTISAWSYRYKGNFSIGEPGLGEWIRDHGTPLRVTDLWANMSVPGLPKRPPMCPVLSLSDADMVYFFSSDIAYVDGHIATKGEHVLCLDMRSKKVQSWRKCPPGRSFQLIPSLIGIPSHCY
;
A
#
# COMPACT_ATOMS: atom_id res chain seq x y z
N MET A 1 -9.14 -1.64 34.45
CA MET A 1 -8.42 -2.93 34.32
C MET A 1 -7.69 -2.90 32.99
N ARG A 2 -6.35 -2.92 32.95
CA ARG A 2 -5.58 -3.01 31.69
C ARG A 2 -5.66 -4.46 31.22
N LYS A 3 -6.26 -4.72 30.06
CA LYS A 3 -6.28 -6.05 29.46
C LYS A 3 -5.06 -6.17 28.57
N GLU A 4 -4.12 -7.02 28.96
CA GLU A 4 -2.97 -7.33 28.10
C GLU A 4 -3.45 -8.22 26.95
N VAL A 5 -3.10 -7.83 25.73
CA VAL A 5 -3.36 -8.61 24.52
C VAL A 5 -2.02 -9.19 24.10
N CYS A 6 -1.91 -10.52 24.12
CA CYS A 6 -0.73 -11.20 23.63
C CYS A 6 -0.75 -11.19 22.10
N LEU A 7 0.14 -10.40 21.49
CA LEU A 7 0.41 -10.50 20.06
C LEU A 7 1.05 -11.88 19.77
N PRO A 8 0.90 -12.42 18.54
CA PRO A 8 1.58 -13.66 18.16
C PRO A 8 3.09 -13.58 18.41
N LYS A 9 3.72 -14.71 18.71
CA LYS A 9 5.14 -14.75 19.12
C LYS A 9 6.12 -14.10 18.12
N HIS A 10 5.84 -14.19 16.82
CA HIS A 10 6.64 -13.54 15.77
C HIS A 10 6.51 -12.01 15.78
N VAL A 11 5.39 -11.47 16.30
CA VAL A 11 5.19 -10.04 16.50
C VAL A 11 5.92 -9.53 17.75
N SER A 12 6.24 -10.41 18.72
CA SER A 12 7.02 -10.02 19.90
C SER A 12 8.53 -9.89 19.65
N GLU A 13 9.04 -10.36 18.52
CA GLU A 13 10.47 -10.20 18.15
C GLU A 13 10.78 -8.77 17.64
N TYR A 14 9.78 -8.05 17.14
CA TYR A 14 9.94 -6.69 16.59
C TYR A 14 8.80 -5.77 17.04
N PRO A 15 9.07 -4.52 17.44
CA PRO A 15 8.03 -3.62 17.90
C PRO A 15 7.10 -3.22 16.73
N PHE A 16 5.84 -3.67 16.79
CA PHE A 16 4.78 -3.25 15.88
C PHE A 16 4.69 -1.72 15.81
N ARG A 17 4.68 -1.17 14.60
CA ARG A 17 4.59 0.27 14.35
C ARG A 17 3.50 0.56 13.33
N THR A 18 2.54 1.41 13.72
CA THR A 18 1.48 1.85 12.81
C THR A 18 2.04 2.75 11.71
N ASP A 19 1.90 2.31 10.45
CA ASP A 19 2.12 3.12 9.25
C ASP A 19 0.82 3.72 8.72
N VAL A 20 -0.27 2.95 8.79
CA VAL A 20 -1.61 3.33 8.31
C VAL A 20 -2.64 2.98 9.37
N ALA A 21 -3.66 3.82 9.56
CA ALA A 21 -4.81 3.50 10.40
C ALA A 21 -6.10 3.99 9.75
N PHE A 22 -7.16 3.19 9.83
CA PHE A 22 -8.47 3.54 9.28
C PHE A 22 -9.59 2.78 10.02
N PRO A 23 -10.82 3.32 10.04
CA PRO A 23 -11.97 2.59 10.53
C PRO A 23 -12.46 1.55 9.53
N ILE A 24 -13.03 0.46 10.02
CA ILE A 24 -13.68 -0.58 9.21
C ILE A 24 -15.14 -0.70 9.65
N HIS A 25 -16.07 -0.50 8.71
CA HIS A 25 -17.52 -0.45 8.93
C HIS A 25 -17.98 0.46 10.09
N GLY A 26 -17.15 1.41 10.53
CA GLY A 26 -17.43 2.26 11.70
C GLY A 26 -17.49 1.50 13.03
N VAL A 27 -17.09 0.23 13.08
CA VAL A 27 -17.13 -0.62 14.28
C VAL A 27 -15.72 -0.99 14.75
N PHE A 28 -14.83 -1.28 13.80
CA PHE A 28 -13.45 -1.68 14.12
C PHE A 28 -12.46 -0.55 13.85
N GLY A 29 -11.54 -0.35 14.78
CA GLY A 29 -10.29 0.36 14.50
C GLY A 29 -9.29 -0.60 13.87
N CYS A 30 -8.62 -0.17 12.80
CA CYS A 30 -7.55 -0.92 12.16
C CYS A 30 -6.25 -0.11 12.23
N TRP A 31 -5.18 -0.72 12.75
CA TRP A 31 -3.82 -0.20 12.72
C TRP A 31 -2.97 -1.18 11.92
N VAL A 32 -2.26 -0.69 10.93
CA VAL A 32 -1.47 -1.50 10.01
C VAL A 32 0.01 -1.19 10.21
N ASP A 33 0.80 -2.22 10.47
CA ASP A 33 2.23 -2.24 10.23
C ASP A 33 2.44 -2.88 8.85
N LEU A 34 2.88 -2.08 7.89
CA LEU A 34 3.00 -2.50 6.49
C LEU A 34 4.09 -3.56 6.26
N TYR A 35 4.80 -3.96 7.31
CA TYR A 35 5.76 -5.05 7.28
C TYR A 35 5.33 -6.29 8.05
N MET A 36 4.39 -6.17 8.98
CA MET A 36 3.97 -7.30 9.83
C MET A 36 2.55 -7.75 9.53
N GLY A 37 1.62 -6.80 9.41
CA GLY A 37 0.20 -7.08 9.34
C GLY A 37 -0.61 -5.99 10.01
N MET A 38 -1.86 -6.31 10.32
CA MET A 38 -2.81 -5.37 10.89
C MET A 38 -3.35 -5.86 12.23
N VAL A 39 -3.59 -4.90 13.11
CA VAL A 39 -4.26 -5.05 14.38
C VAL A 39 -5.66 -4.48 14.24
N LEU A 40 -6.66 -5.33 14.43
CA LEU A 40 -8.08 -5.00 14.40
C LEU A 40 -8.61 -4.95 15.84
N CYS A 41 -9.28 -3.87 16.21
CA CYS A 41 -9.91 -3.74 17.53
C CYS A 41 -11.38 -3.43 17.38
N ASP A 42 -12.24 -4.20 18.06
CA ASP A 42 -13.65 -3.83 18.21
C ASP A 42 -13.78 -2.65 19.19
N LEU A 43 -14.24 -1.50 18.68
CA LEU A 43 -14.38 -0.28 19.47
C LEU A 43 -15.74 -0.17 20.17
N HIS A 44 -16.71 -1.01 19.81
CA HIS A 44 -18.07 -0.98 20.37
C HIS A 44 -18.31 -2.07 21.42
N SER A 45 -17.44 -3.07 21.50
CA SER A 45 -17.50 -4.11 22.53
C SER A 45 -16.89 -3.63 23.85
N ASP A 46 -17.67 -3.72 24.94
CA ASP A 46 -17.20 -3.55 26.32
C ASP A 46 -16.06 -4.53 26.68
N ASN A 47 -15.98 -5.64 25.95
CA ASN A 47 -14.90 -6.60 26.04
C ASN A 47 -13.97 -6.46 24.84
N THR A 48 -13.13 -5.41 24.87
CA THR A 48 -12.19 -5.05 23.80
C THR A 48 -11.45 -6.31 23.30
N CYS A 49 -11.74 -6.66 22.04
CA CYS A 49 -11.12 -7.78 21.35
C CYS A 49 -10.17 -7.21 20.31
N VAL A 50 -8.88 -7.45 20.52
CA VAL A 50 -7.82 -7.07 19.59
C VAL A 50 -7.37 -8.33 18.86
N ARG A 51 -7.24 -8.24 17.54
CA ARG A 51 -6.90 -9.36 16.67
C ARG A 51 -5.78 -8.95 15.72
N PHE A 52 -4.85 -9.87 15.46
CA PHE A 52 -3.80 -9.67 14.48
C PHE A 52 -4.12 -10.46 13.21
N VAL A 53 -3.98 -9.80 12.06
CA VAL A 53 -4.08 -10.41 10.73
C VAL A 53 -2.73 -10.20 10.03
N PRO A 54 -1.99 -11.28 9.72
CA PRO A 54 -0.69 -11.16 9.04
C PRO A 54 -0.87 -10.66 7.60
N LEU A 55 0.20 -10.14 7.00
CA LEU A 55 0.28 -9.89 5.56
C LEU A 55 0.23 -11.23 4.77
N PRO A 56 -0.01 -11.20 3.44
CA PRO A 56 -0.03 -12.43 2.62
C PRO A 56 1.24 -13.27 2.80
N GLU A 57 1.18 -14.61 2.70
CA GLU A 57 2.37 -15.45 2.87
C GLU A 57 3.47 -15.19 1.82
N ASP A 58 3.07 -14.84 0.60
CA ASP A 58 3.98 -14.42 -0.47
C ASP A 58 4.64 -13.06 -0.19
N TYR A 59 4.22 -12.37 0.87
CA TYR A 59 4.88 -11.16 1.39
C TYR A 59 6.11 -11.60 2.18
N GLN A 60 7.21 -11.86 1.48
CA GLN A 60 8.48 -12.22 2.10
C GLN A 60 9.34 -10.98 2.30
N MET A 61 9.48 -10.54 3.55
CA MET A 61 10.73 -9.91 3.95
C MET A 61 11.65 -10.99 4.46
N SER A 62 12.69 -11.30 3.71
CA SER A 62 13.74 -12.23 4.10
C SER A 62 14.50 -11.77 5.36
N SER A 63 14.50 -10.47 5.64
CA SER A 63 14.94 -9.90 6.92
C SER A 63 14.27 -8.54 7.13
N LEU A 64 13.85 -8.24 8.36
CA LEU A 64 13.49 -6.86 8.71
C LEU A 64 14.79 -6.04 8.70
N PRO A 65 14.90 -5.00 7.85
CA PRO A 65 16.16 -4.28 7.70
C PRO A 65 16.58 -3.64 9.02
N LEU A 66 17.90 -3.57 9.28
CA LEU A 66 18.49 -2.93 10.48
C LEU A 66 17.91 -1.55 10.78
N ALA A 67 17.50 -0.84 9.72
CA ALA A 67 16.61 0.31 9.78
C ALA A 67 15.32 -0.01 9.01
N ARG A 68 14.16 0.12 9.66
CA ARG A 68 12.80 -0.13 9.12
C ARG A 68 12.44 0.65 7.84
N GLY A 69 13.33 1.41 7.22
CA GLY A 69 13.02 2.15 6.00
C GLY A 69 11.74 2.99 6.08
N ARG A 70 10.98 3.04 4.98
CA ARG A 70 9.69 3.72 4.87
C ARG A 70 8.73 2.85 4.06
N PRO A 71 8.02 1.88 4.67
CA PRO A 71 7.18 0.94 3.92
C PRO A 71 6.11 1.61 3.08
N SER A 72 5.59 2.76 3.52
CA SER A 72 4.63 3.58 2.76
C SER A 72 5.13 4.02 1.38
N VAL A 73 6.44 3.95 1.11
CA VAL A 73 7.02 4.25 -0.21
C VAL A 73 6.71 3.14 -1.22
N HIS A 74 6.50 1.91 -0.77
CA HIS A 74 6.31 0.77 -1.66
C HIS A 74 5.09 -0.11 -1.34
N SER A 75 4.36 0.18 -0.27
CA SER A 75 3.12 -0.51 0.08
C SER A 75 2.06 0.42 0.66
N THR A 76 0.81 -0.02 0.58
CA THR A 76 -0.32 0.61 1.25
C THR A 76 -1.41 -0.42 1.52
N VAL A 77 -2.18 -0.20 2.58
CA VAL A 77 -3.38 -0.97 2.90
C VAL A 77 -4.54 0.00 3.11
N GLY A 78 -5.74 -0.41 2.72
CA GLY A 78 -6.95 0.37 2.94
C GLY A 78 -8.20 -0.50 2.95
N PHE A 79 -9.31 0.11 3.33
CA PHE A 79 -10.63 -0.51 3.31
C PHE A 79 -11.51 0.18 2.27
N ILE A 80 -11.68 -0.45 1.11
CA ILE A 80 -12.33 0.14 -0.08
C ILE A 80 -13.53 -0.70 -0.47
N ASN A 81 -14.70 -0.08 -0.61
CA ASN A 81 -15.94 -0.75 -1.04
C ASN A 81 -16.31 -2.03 -0.26
N GLY A 82 -15.94 -2.10 1.02
CA GLY A 82 -16.23 -3.25 1.89
C GLY A 82 -15.10 -4.29 1.96
N ASP A 83 -14.04 -4.13 1.17
CA ASP A 83 -12.90 -5.05 1.12
C ASP A 83 -11.63 -4.43 1.69
N LEU A 84 -10.88 -5.22 2.45
CA LEU A 84 -9.50 -4.90 2.79
C LEU A 84 -8.60 -5.16 1.58
N LYS A 85 -7.88 -4.12 1.17
CA LYS A 85 -7.00 -4.12 0.00
C LYS A 85 -5.58 -3.81 0.43
N LEU A 86 -4.63 -4.59 -0.09
CA LEU A 86 -3.19 -4.36 0.02
C LEU A 86 -2.63 -4.14 -1.38
N VAL A 87 -1.76 -3.15 -1.54
CA VAL A 87 -0.87 -3.02 -2.70
C VAL A 87 0.55 -3.06 -2.19
N TYR A 88 1.40 -3.82 -2.87
CA TYR A 88 2.82 -3.94 -2.54
C TYR A 88 3.67 -4.04 -3.80
N MET A 89 4.84 -3.41 -3.76
CA MET A 89 5.86 -3.48 -4.80
C MET A 89 7.02 -4.37 -4.34
N ASP A 90 7.02 -5.60 -4.83
CA ASP A 90 7.97 -6.63 -4.46
C ASP A 90 9.36 -6.38 -5.07
N GLY A 91 10.40 -6.56 -4.26
CA GLY A 91 11.79 -6.24 -4.60
C GLY A 91 12.14 -4.75 -4.57
N TYR A 92 11.23 -3.86 -4.10
CA TYR A 92 11.48 -2.41 -4.13
C TYR A 92 12.63 -1.97 -3.21
N ASP A 93 12.66 -2.52 -1.99
CA ASP A 93 13.69 -2.22 -0.97
C ASP A 93 14.87 -3.22 -1.00
N ASP A 94 14.85 -4.19 -1.93
CA ASP A 94 15.90 -5.18 -2.09
C ASP A 94 17.01 -4.61 -3.00
N GLU A 95 18.19 -4.37 -2.44
CA GLU A 95 19.35 -3.84 -3.16
C GLU A 95 19.87 -4.81 -4.24
N GLU A 96 19.61 -6.11 -4.09
CA GLU A 96 19.98 -7.13 -5.08
C GLU A 96 18.96 -7.23 -6.21
N CYS A 97 17.72 -6.75 -6.00
CA CYS A 97 16.66 -6.79 -7.00
C CYS A 97 16.86 -5.68 -8.05
N PRO A 98 17.02 -6.03 -9.34
CA PRO A 98 17.09 -5.04 -10.39
C PRO A 98 15.80 -4.21 -10.45
N ARG A 99 15.94 -2.89 -10.58
CA ARG A 99 14.80 -1.94 -10.51
C ARG A 99 13.71 -2.19 -11.56
N ASP A 100 14.06 -2.82 -12.68
CA ASP A 100 13.14 -3.19 -13.74
C ASP A 100 12.40 -4.52 -13.46
N GLN A 101 12.92 -5.35 -12.55
CA GLN A 101 12.31 -6.60 -12.11
C GLN A 101 11.32 -6.45 -10.96
N VAL A 102 11.31 -5.29 -10.29
CA VAL A 102 10.30 -4.94 -9.29
C VAL A 102 8.90 -5.19 -9.84
N THR A 103 8.04 -5.81 -9.03
CA THR A 103 6.67 -6.13 -9.45
C THR A 103 5.63 -5.48 -8.54
N ILE A 104 4.51 -5.07 -9.11
CA ILE A 104 3.37 -4.47 -8.40
C ILE A 104 2.28 -5.53 -8.29
N SER A 105 1.82 -5.78 -7.08
CA SER A 105 0.75 -6.74 -6.80
C SER A 105 -0.31 -6.11 -5.92
N ALA A 106 -1.54 -6.58 -6.06
CA ALA A 106 -2.67 -6.24 -5.21
C ALA A 106 -3.28 -7.50 -4.61
N TRP A 107 -3.81 -7.40 -3.40
CA TRP A 107 -4.50 -8.48 -2.70
C TRP A 107 -5.77 -7.95 -2.07
N SER A 108 -6.80 -8.79 -2.07
CA SER A 108 -8.02 -8.61 -1.30
C SER A 108 -8.05 -9.61 -0.17
N TYR A 109 -8.37 -9.18 1.05
CA TYR A 109 -8.63 -10.10 2.15
C TYR A 109 -10.04 -10.66 2.02
N ARG A 110 -10.18 -11.97 1.81
CA ARG A 110 -11.49 -12.62 1.73
C ARG A 110 -11.81 -13.36 3.02
N TYR A 111 -13.02 -13.16 3.51
CA TYR A 111 -13.55 -13.90 4.66
C TYR A 111 -14.09 -15.27 4.21
N LYS A 112 -13.87 -16.29 5.03
CA LYS A 112 -14.37 -17.67 4.90
C LYS A 112 -15.69 -17.74 5.66
N GLY A 113 -16.80 -17.90 4.93
CA GLY A 113 -18.15 -18.09 5.48
C GLY A 113 -19.02 -16.83 5.51
N ASN A 114 -20.14 -16.92 6.23
CA ASN A 114 -21.20 -15.91 6.23
C ASN A 114 -20.95 -14.77 7.24
N PHE A 115 -19.74 -14.69 7.81
CA PHE A 115 -19.46 -13.86 8.98
C PHE A 115 -18.82 -12.52 8.63
N SER A 116 -19.29 -11.49 9.34
CA SER A 116 -18.75 -10.14 9.38
C SER A 116 -17.30 -10.14 9.91
N ILE A 117 -16.57 -9.09 9.55
CA ILE A 117 -15.24 -8.75 10.07
C ILE A 117 -15.20 -9.01 11.58
N GLY A 118 -14.42 -10.00 12.03
CA GLY A 118 -14.18 -10.20 13.46
C GLY A 118 -13.96 -11.62 14.00
N GLU A 119 -14.08 -12.67 13.19
CA GLU A 119 -13.78 -14.04 13.66
C GLU A 119 -12.35 -14.49 13.27
N PRO A 120 -11.56 -15.09 14.19
CA PRO A 120 -10.17 -15.50 13.93
C PRO A 120 -10.04 -16.60 12.86
N GLY A 121 -9.03 -16.52 12.00
CA GLY A 121 -8.64 -17.61 11.09
C GLY A 121 -9.61 -17.90 9.95
N LEU A 122 -10.68 -17.12 9.82
CA LEU A 122 -11.68 -17.24 8.76
C LEU A 122 -11.40 -16.26 7.62
N GLY A 123 -10.16 -16.03 7.24
CA GLY A 123 -9.90 -15.21 6.07
C GLY A 123 -8.49 -15.34 5.57
N GLU A 124 -8.33 -15.13 4.27
CA GLU A 124 -7.05 -15.25 3.60
C GLU A 124 -6.86 -14.11 2.61
N TRP A 125 -5.61 -13.69 2.44
CA TRP A 125 -5.26 -12.78 1.37
C TRP A 125 -5.30 -13.53 0.04
N ILE A 126 -6.11 -13.03 -0.88
CA ILE A 126 -6.18 -13.55 -2.24
C ILE A 126 -5.58 -12.50 -3.15
N ARG A 127 -4.59 -12.91 -3.93
CA ARG A 127 -3.96 -12.04 -4.93
C ARG A 127 -4.98 -11.69 -6.01
N ASP A 128 -5.10 -10.39 -6.28
CA ASP A 128 -5.98 -9.87 -7.31
C ASP A 128 -5.34 -10.08 -8.68
N HIS A 129 -6.16 -10.42 -9.69
CA HIS A 129 -5.77 -10.47 -11.11
C HIS A 129 -4.57 -11.38 -11.45
N GLY A 130 -4.28 -12.36 -10.58
CA GLY A 130 -3.38 -13.49 -10.80
C GLY A 130 -1.89 -13.14 -10.80
N THR A 131 -1.39 -12.51 -11.87
CA THR A 131 0.04 -12.27 -12.08
C THR A 131 0.47 -10.87 -11.63
N PRO A 132 1.58 -10.70 -10.91
CA PRO A 132 2.17 -9.39 -10.64
C PRO A 132 2.44 -8.58 -11.93
N LEU A 133 2.33 -7.26 -11.88
CA LEU A 133 2.72 -6.35 -12.97
C LEU A 133 4.20 -5.98 -12.82
N ARG A 134 5.05 -6.30 -13.81
CA ARG A 134 6.45 -5.85 -13.78
C ARG A 134 6.55 -4.36 -14.08
N VAL A 135 7.47 -3.66 -13.44
CA VAL A 135 7.73 -2.24 -13.70
C VAL A 135 8.15 -2.01 -15.16
N THR A 136 8.86 -2.94 -15.81
CA THR A 136 9.13 -2.87 -17.26
C THR A 136 7.87 -2.75 -18.09
N ASP A 137 6.86 -3.54 -17.75
CA ASP A 137 5.62 -3.67 -18.53
C ASP A 137 4.71 -2.45 -18.29
N LEU A 138 4.74 -1.89 -17.08
CA LEU A 138 4.14 -0.59 -16.77
C LEU A 138 4.64 0.48 -17.73
N TRP A 139 5.97 0.58 -17.91
CA TRP A 139 6.59 1.60 -18.78
C TRP A 139 6.55 1.26 -20.27
N ALA A 140 6.44 -0.01 -20.65
CA ALA A 140 6.24 -0.39 -22.05
C ALA A 140 4.89 0.10 -22.59
N ASN A 141 3.86 0.13 -21.74
CA ASN A 141 2.51 0.56 -22.08
C ASN A 141 2.28 2.07 -21.90
N MET A 142 3.30 2.84 -21.55
CA MET A 142 3.18 4.25 -21.24
C MET A 142 4.37 5.04 -21.78
N SER A 143 4.09 6.09 -22.55
CA SER A 143 5.09 7.09 -22.91
C SER A 143 4.72 8.42 -22.25
N VAL A 144 5.44 8.79 -21.20
CA VAL A 144 5.41 10.16 -20.69
C VAL A 144 6.78 10.79 -20.93
N PRO A 145 6.86 11.88 -21.71
CA PRO A 145 8.11 12.56 -21.95
C PRO A 145 8.80 12.99 -20.64
N GLY A 146 10.08 12.65 -20.49
CA GLY A 146 10.91 13.08 -19.36
C GLY A 146 10.83 12.21 -18.11
N LEU A 147 9.89 11.27 -17.99
CA LEU A 147 9.80 10.40 -16.83
C LEU A 147 10.82 9.25 -16.90
N PRO A 148 11.67 9.06 -15.87
CA PRO A 148 12.56 7.91 -15.81
C PRO A 148 11.76 6.62 -15.62
N LYS A 149 12.12 5.57 -16.38
CA LYS A 149 11.54 4.23 -16.29
C LYS A 149 12.00 3.48 -15.03
N ARG A 150 11.62 3.99 -13.86
CA ARG A 150 11.95 3.45 -12.53
C ARG A 150 10.68 2.97 -11.83
N PRO A 151 10.77 2.12 -10.79
CA PRO A 151 9.61 1.82 -9.96
C PRO A 151 8.97 3.11 -9.46
N PRO A 152 7.64 3.27 -9.61
CA PRO A 152 6.94 4.38 -9.01
C PRO A 152 6.91 4.20 -7.49
N MET A 153 6.43 5.20 -6.75
CA MET A 153 6.48 5.25 -5.29
C MET A 153 5.15 5.68 -4.68
N CYS A 154 5.00 5.42 -3.38
CA CYS A 154 3.87 5.83 -2.56
C CYS A 154 2.52 5.42 -3.17
N PRO A 155 2.24 4.09 -3.27
CA PRO A 155 0.96 3.62 -3.79
C PRO A 155 -0.20 4.16 -2.93
N VAL A 156 -1.30 4.49 -3.57
CA VAL A 156 -2.51 5.04 -2.94
C VAL A 156 -3.73 4.35 -3.53
N LEU A 157 -4.54 3.72 -2.70
CA LEU A 157 -5.79 3.12 -3.13
C LEU A 157 -6.83 4.21 -3.47
N SER A 158 -7.53 4.07 -4.59
CA SER A 158 -8.69 4.90 -4.88
C SER A 158 -9.83 4.57 -3.90
N LEU A 159 -10.46 5.61 -3.32
CA LEU A 159 -11.63 5.41 -2.46
C LEU A 159 -12.90 5.06 -3.23
N SER A 160 -12.91 5.29 -4.54
CA SER A 160 -14.09 5.11 -5.40
C SER A 160 -14.05 3.84 -6.26
N ASP A 161 -12.86 3.29 -6.51
CA ASP A 161 -12.66 2.16 -7.39
C ASP A 161 -11.58 1.23 -6.83
N ALA A 162 -11.97 0.01 -6.48
CA ALA A 162 -11.12 -0.96 -5.79
C ALA A 162 -10.01 -1.55 -6.66
N ASP A 163 -10.06 -1.37 -7.98
CA ASP A 163 -9.02 -1.80 -8.92
C ASP A 163 -8.06 -0.65 -9.28
N MET A 164 -8.33 0.58 -8.82
CA MET A 164 -7.54 1.76 -9.18
C MET A 164 -6.54 2.13 -8.09
N VAL A 165 -5.28 2.27 -8.49
CA VAL A 165 -4.17 2.64 -7.60
C VAL A 165 -3.41 3.81 -8.20
N TYR A 166 -3.18 4.84 -7.38
CA TYR A 166 -2.36 5.97 -7.76
C TYR A 166 -0.93 5.78 -7.27
N PHE A 167 0.04 6.25 -8.05
CA PHE A 167 1.43 6.24 -7.67
C PHE A 167 2.09 7.57 -8.01
N PHE A 168 3.14 7.90 -7.28
CA PHE A 168 4.03 9.01 -7.59
C PHE A 168 5.22 8.55 -8.42
N SER A 169 5.66 9.42 -9.32
CA SER A 169 6.93 9.24 -10.02
C SER A 169 7.62 10.59 -10.20
N SER A 170 8.90 10.64 -9.86
CA SER A 170 9.71 11.86 -9.93
C SER A 170 10.49 11.89 -11.25
N ASP A 171 10.34 12.97 -12.00
CA ASP A 171 11.27 13.36 -13.06
C ASP A 171 12.52 13.92 -12.39
N ILE A 172 13.59 13.13 -12.43
CA ILE A 172 14.86 13.42 -11.77
C ILE A 172 15.92 13.68 -12.84
N ALA A 173 16.68 14.74 -12.67
CA ALA A 173 17.86 15.04 -13.47
C ALA A 173 19.10 15.16 -12.59
N TYR A 174 20.25 14.88 -13.20
CA TYR A 174 21.54 15.23 -12.61
C TYR A 174 21.96 16.59 -13.18
N VAL A 175 22.01 17.60 -12.31
CA VAL A 175 22.43 18.96 -12.64
C VAL A 175 23.61 19.29 -11.75
N ASP A 176 24.76 19.58 -12.34
CA ASP A 176 26.00 19.94 -11.63
C ASP A 176 26.41 18.95 -10.53
N GLY A 177 26.24 17.65 -10.78
CA GLY A 177 26.58 16.59 -9.81
C GLY A 177 25.52 16.37 -8.72
N HIS A 178 24.43 17.14 -8.71
CA HIS A 178 23.33 17.01 -7.77
C HIS A 178 22.08 16.41 -8.41
N ILE A 179 21.36 15.61 -7.63
CA ILE A 179 20.03 15.11 -7.99
C ILE A 179 19.03 16.26 -7.82
N ALA A 180 18.40 16.66 -8.93
CA ALA A 180 17.35 17.68 -8.96
C ALA A 180 16.03 17.08 -9.47
N THR A 181 14.94 17.34 -8.77
CA THR A 181 13.59 16.96 -9.23
C THR A 181 13.06 18.04 -10.19
N LYS A 182 12.91 17.70 -11.47
CA LYS A 182 12.30 18.56 -12.52
C LYS A 182 10.78 18.59 -12.46
N GLY A 183 10.18 17.61 -11.80
CA GLY A 183 8.76 17.55 -11.54
C GLY A 183 8.37 16.22 -10.95
N GLU A 184 7.15 16.15 -10.42
CA GLU A 184 6.55 14.91 -9.95
C GLU A 184 5.28 14.67 -10.72
N HIS A 185 4.91 13.41 -10.86
CA HIS A 185 3.73 12.99 -11.61
C HIS A 185 2.94 12.01 -10.74
N VAL A 186 1.62 12.13 -10.81
CA VAL A 186 0.71 11.10 -10.31
C VAL A 186 0.28 10.25 -11.49
N LEU A 187 0.49 8.94 -11.37
CA LEU A 187 0.06 7.92 -12.31
C LEU A 187 -1.19 7.24 -11.74
N CYS A 188 -2.19 7.00 -12.57
CA CYS A 188 -3.39 6.27 -12.20
C CYS A 188 -3.39 4.92 -12.92
N LEU A 189 -3.12 3.85 -12.19
CA LEU A 189 -3.01 2.48 -12.69
C LEU A 189 -4.29 1.70 -12.40
N ASP A 190 -4.85 1.09 -13.45
CA ASP A 190 -5.89 0.08 -13.32
C ASP A 190 -5.21 -1.29 -13.15
N MET A 191 -5.37 -1.89 -11.96
CA MET A 191 -4.76 -3.18 -11.61
C MET A 191 -5.39 -4.36 -12.33
N ARG A 192 -6.64 -4.24 -12.81
CA ARG A 192 -7.33 -5.27 -13.59
C ARG A 192 -6.81 -5.32 -15.01
N SER A 193 -6.74 -4.17 -15.68
CA SER A 193 -6.19 -4.09 -17.04
C SER A 193 -4.66 -4.02 -17.09
N LYS A 194 -4.02 -3.75 -15.94
CA LYS A 194 -2.57 -3.55 -15.77
C LYS A 194 -2.02 -2.42 -16.64
N LYS A 195 -2.83 -1.36 -16.82
CA LYS A 195 -2.51 -0.21 -17.66
C LYS A 195 -2.68 1.09 -16.91
N VAL A 196 -1.80 2.05 -17.20
CA VAL A 196 -1.96 3.42 -16.71
C VAL A 196 -3.07 4.10 -17.51
N GLN A 197 -4.17 4.43 -16.83
CA GLN A 197 -5.36 5.05 -17.42
C GLN A 197 -5.17 6.55 -17.61
N SER A 198 -4.47 7.20 -16.67
CA SER A 198 -4.18 8.63 -16.75
C SER A 198 -2.94 8.99 -15.96
N TRP A 199 -2.40 10.17 -16.23
CA TRP A 199 -1.33 10.77 -15.44
C TRP A 199 -1.45 12.29 -15.41
N ARG A 200 -0.90 12.91 -14.37
CA ARG A 200 -0.84 14.37 -14.23
C ARG A 200 0.48 14.81 -13.63
N LYS A 201 1.04 15.90 -14.14
CA LYS A 201 2.18 16.57 -13.52
C LYS A 201 1.71 17.34 -12.28
N CYS A 202 2.37 17.13 -11.15
CA CYS A 202 2.14 17.84 -9.91
C CYS A 202 2.55 19.31 -10.05
N PRO A 203 1.82 20.26 -9.42
CA PRO A 203 2.27 21.64 -9.33
C PRO A 203 3.61 21.74 -8.60
N PRO A 204 4.51 22.67 -8.99
CA PRO A 204 5.78 22.90 -8.30
C PRO A 204 5.58 23.13 -6.80
N GLY A 205 6.37 22.47 -5.95
CA GLY A 205 6.32 22.65 -4.49
C GLY A 205 5.10 22.06 -3.78
N ARG A 206 4.19 21.34 -4.47
CA ARG A 206 2.97 20.75 -3.89
C ARG A 206 2.95 19.23 -3.83
N SER A 207 4.04 18.54 -4.12
CA SER A 207 4.09 17.08 -4.02
C SER A 207 3.80 16.55 -2.62
N PHE A 208 4.28 17.25 -1.59
CA PHE A 208 3.95 16.92 -0.19
C PHE A 208 2.51 17.27 0.20
N GLN A 209 1.77 18.07 -0.59
CA GLN A 209 0.34 18.36 -0.35
C GLN A 209 -0.57 17.30 -0.96
N LEU A 210 -0.06 16.52 -1.92
CA LEU A 210 -0.67 15.28 -2.35
C LEU A 210 -0.20 14.16 -1.40
N ILE A 211 -0.48 14.32 -0.10
CA ILE A 211 -0.31 13.20 0.82
C ILE A 211 -1.23 12.08 0.28
N PRO A 212 -0.75 10.83 0.19
CA PRO A 212 -1.58 9.67 -0.17
C PRO A 212 -2.98 9.63 0.46
N SER A 213 -3.13 10.16 1.68
CA SER A 213 -4.43 10.29 2.36
C SER A 213 -5.41 11.29 1.72
N LEU A 214 -5.00 12.15 0.79
CA LEU A 214 -5.80 13.23 0.19
C LEU A 214 -6.21 13.00 -1.27
N ILE A 215 -5.60 12.04 -1.99
CA ILE A 215 -5.97 11.73 -3.39
C ILE A 215 -7.36 11.04 -3.47
N GLY A 216 -7.93 10.64 -2.33
CA GLY A 216 -9.26 10.05 -2.23
C GLY A 216 -10.45 11.01 -2.21
N ILE A 217 -10.25 12.33 -2.17
CA ILE A 217 -11.38 13.26 -2.15
C ILE A 217 -11.87 13.45 -3.60
N PRO A 218 -13.16 13.17 -3.90
CA PRO A 218 -13.74 13.50 -5.20
C PRO A 218 -13.51 14.99 -5.49
N SER A 219 -13.26 15.31 -6.76
CA SER A 219 -12.96 16.66 -7.28
C SER A 219 -14.10 17.68 -7.14
N HIS A 220 -14.77 17.75 -5.99
CA HIS A 220 -15.80 18.72 -5.64
C HIS A 220 -15.63 19.14 -4.18
N CYS A 221 -14.64 20.00 -3.91
CA CYS A 221 -14.60 20.94 -2.80
C CYS A 221 -13.34 21.79 -2.93
N TYR A 222 -13.35 22.78 -3.83
CA TYR A 222 -12.74 24.10 -3.70
C TYR A 222 -13.45 25.04 -4.68
#